data_AF-A0A074RU71-F1
#
_entry.id   AF-A0A074RU71-F1
#
_cell.length_a   1.000
_cell.length_b   1.000
_cell.length_c   1.000
_cell.angle_alpha   90.00
_cell.angle_beta   90.00
_cell.angle_gamma   90.00
#
_symmetry.space_group_name_H-M   'P 1'
#
loop_
_entity.id
_entity.type
_entity.pdbx_description
1 polymer ?
#
loop_
_entity_poly.entity_id
_entity_poly.type
_entity_poly.pdbx_seq_one_letter_code
_entity_poly.pdbx_strand_id
1 'polypeptide(L)'
;MISSSTLYGILGGIAYLTVVRILRYRRITSTVREHVAKHPHLPSGENPSDYRGMTPAQAQKIIWVLELALFKTYGIESISKLLLKTGQLSKESNASRRYVDTAILIQTWVHVPITGPGSGLEELPKGADPRGAIAVARTNWLHSKYTISNDEYLYTLSLFILEPAKWVEKYEWRSFTPLERQAYFVFWSEIGRRMNIQNIPETLEDLVEWCEEYERANMLPSHTSKTVAELTTSLLLYHVPSFAKTFGKQAVAALCPERLNKAIMVSEPPTWVTTVVNAILNLRKLFIRYLCLPRLSPLYYVPVDTQRLGTGVCPVGVSVCPISGKQNPDGLVYRLHPSYANNAPWYISPPSVWGQIQAAALTVLGFRNPKAIPGPHFKSEGYRTEELGPVSFEKSEWSNHVCCMLS
;
A
#
# COMPACT_ATOMS: atom_id res chain seq x y z
N MET A 1 -25.35 -6.35 -47.39
CA MET A 1 -24.00 -5.77 -47.51
C MET A 1 -23.75 -4.88 -46.31
N ILE A 2 -22.67 -5.10 -45.55
CA ILE A 2 -22.27 -4.21 -44.45
C ILE A 2 -21.75 -2.92 -45.10
N SER A 3 -22.16 -1.74 -44.62
CA SER A 3 -21.64 -0.48 -45.14
C SER A 3 -20.14 -0.33 -44.83
N SER A 4 -19.39 0.36 -45.69
CA SER A 4 -17.95 0.57 -45.47
C SER A 4 -17.68 1.24 -44.11
N SER A 5 -18.53 2.15 -43.66
CA SER A 5 -18.43 2.80 -42.35
C SER A 5 -18.59 1.82 -41.18
N THR A 6 -19.55 0.90 -41.26
CA THR A 6 -19.73 -0.16 -40.25
C THR A 6 -18.53 -1.10 -40.24
N LEU A 7 -17.98 -1.46 -41.41
CA LEU A 7 -16.78 -2.29 -41.50
C LEU A 7 -15.55 -1.61 -40.85
N TYR A 8 -15.30 -0.32 -41.15
CA TYR A 8 -14.20 0.42 -40.52
C TYR A 8 -14.37 0.55 -39.00
N GLY A 9 -15.59 0.75 -38.52
CA GLY A 9 -15.88 0.79 -37.08
C GLY A 9 -15.56 -0.55 -36.39
N ILE A 10 -15.95 -1.68 -36.99
CA ILE A 10 -15.63 -3.01 -36.48
C ILE A 10 -14.12 -3.25 -36.46
N LEU A 11 -13.42 -2.96 -37.56
CA LEU A 11 -11.97 -3.13 -37.65
C LEU A 11 -11.23 -2.25 -36.64
N GLY A 12 -11.65 -1.00 -36.47
CA GLY A 12 -11.10 -0.09 -35.46
C GLY A 12 -11.31 -0.60 -34.03
N GLY A 13 -12.49 -1.13 -33.73
CA GLY A 13 -12.78 -1.77 -32.44
C GLY A 13 -11.89 -2.99 -32.18
N ILE A 14 -11.76 -3.90 -33.14
CA ILE A 14 -10.90 -5.09 -33.02
C ILE A 14 -9.43 -4.67 -32.83
N ALA A 15 -8.95 -3.71 -33.61
CA ALA A 15 -7.58 -3.18 -33.49
C ALA A 15 -7.34 -2.59 -32.09
N TYR A 16 -8.27 -1.77 -31.59
CA TYR A 16 -8.18 -1.19 -30.25
C TYR A 16 -8.12 -2.26 -29.15
N LEU A 17 -9.05 -3.22 -29.17
CA LEU A 17 -9.10 -4.30 -28.18
C LEU A 17 -7.82 -5.16 -28.22
N THR A 18 -7.26 -5.36 -29.41
CA THR A 18 -5.99 -6.08 -29.61
C THR A 18 -4.82 -5.30 -28.98
N VAL A 19 -4.73 -3.99 -29.23
CA VAL A 19 -3.72 -3.12 -28.63
C VAL A 19 -3.84 -3.11 -27.10
N VAL A 20 -5.05 -2.97 -26.56
CA VAL A 20 -5.32 -3.05 -25.11
C VAL A 20 -4.79 -4.37 -24.56
N ARG A 21 -5.13 -5.50 -25.19
CA ARG A 21 -4.71 -6.82 -24.73
C ARG A 21 -3.18 -6.98 -24.77
N ILE A 22 -2.52 -6.59 -25.85
CA ILE A 22 -1.05 -6.71 -25.98
C ILE A 22 -0.35 -5.86 -24.91
N LEU A 23 -0.69 -4.57 -24.84
CA LEU A 23 0.00 -3.64 -23.94
C LEU A 23 -0.23 -4.00 -22.46
N ARG A 24 -1.43 -4.46 -22.11
CA ARG A 24 -1.81 -4.77 -20.72
C ARG A 24 -1.02 -5.93 -20.13
N TYR A 25 -0.73 -6.96 -20.93
CA TYR A 25 0.03 -8.13 -20.48
C TYR A 25 1.54 -8.00 -20.75
N ARG A 26 1.97 -7.04 -21.58
CA ARG A 26 3.38 -6.84 -21.97
C ARG A 26 4.36 -6.86 -20.79
N ARG A 27 4.10 -6.09 -19.73
CA ARG A 27 5.00 -6.00 -18.58
C ARG A 27 5.12 -7.33 -17.84
N ILE A 28 4.00 -7.94 -17.47
CA ILE A 28 4.04 -9.19 -16.69
C ILE A 28 4.62 -10.36 -17.50
N THR A 29 4.28 -10.47 -18.78
CA THR A 29 4.87 -11.48 -19.67
C THR A 29 6.38 -11.27 -19.80
N SER A 30 6.84 -10.02 -19.91
CA SER A 30 8.26 -9.70 -19.96
C SER A 30 8.97 -10.05 -18.64
N THR A 31 8.40 -9.69 -17.49
CA THR A 31 8.97 -9.98 -16.16
C THR A 31 9.08 -11.47 -15.91
N VAL A 32 8.03 -12.25 -16.20
CA VAL A 32 8.06 -13.71 -16.05
C VAL A 32 9.09 -14.32 -16.99
N ARG A 33 9.09 -13.92 -18.27
CA ARG A 33 10.05 -14.42 -19.27
C ARG A 33 11.50 -14.13 -18.87
N GLU A 34 11.79 -12.90 -18.44
CA GLU A 34 13.13 -12.51 -18.00
C GLU A 34 13.58 -13.31 -16.78
N HIS A 35 12.68 -13.54 -15.82
CA HIS A 35 12.99 -14.32 -14.63
C HIS A 35 13.30 -15.79 -14.98
N VAL A 36 12.45 -16.43 -15.79
CA VAL A 36 12.65 -17.82 -16.25
C VAL A 36 13.93 -17.96 -17.06
N ALA A 37 14.22 -17.01 -17.95
CA ALA A 37 15.45 -17.02 -18.75
C ALA A 37 16.73 -16.94 -17.91
N LYS A 38 16.70 -16.22 -16.77
CA LYS A 38 17.82 -16.13 -15.83
C LYS A 38 17.97 -17.37 -14.93
N HIS A 39 16.93 -18.19 -14.80
CA HIS A 39 16.91 -19.37 -13.93
C HIS A 39 16.38 -20.60 -14.67
N PRO A 40 17.06 -21.06 -15.75
CA PRO A 40 16.56 -22.12 -16.63
C PRO A 40 16.49 -23.50 -15.95
N HIS A 41 17.11 -23.66 -14.78
CA HIS A 41 17.13 -24.88 -13.99
C HIS A 41 15.92 -25.00 -13.05
N LEU A 42 15.16 -23.92 -12.84
CA LEU A 42 13.96 -23.96 -12.01
C LEU A 42 12.78 -24.53 -12.82
N PRO A 43 11.91 -25.34 -12.20
CA PRO A 43 10.71 -25.86 -12.85
C PRO A 43 9.83 -24.73 -13.37
N SER A 44 9.06 -25.02 -14.43
CA SER A 44 8.21 -24.04 -15.10
C SER A 44 7.01 -23.67 -14.24
N GLY A 45 7.20 -22.71 -13.33
CA GLY A 45 6.33 -21.58 -13.04
C GLY A 45 4.85 -21.78 -12.69
N GLU A 46 4.40 -22.99 -12.38
CA GLU A 46 3.01 -23.28 -12.02
C GLU A 46 2.77 -23.06 -10.52
N ASN A 47 3.77 -23.31 -9.68
CA ASN A 47 3.67 -23.15 -8.22
C ASN A 47 4.59 -22.02 -7.71
N PRO A 48 4.21 -21.30 -6.63
CA PRO A 48 5.09 -20.29 -6.02
C PRO A 48 6.43 -20.87 -5.54
N SER A 49 6.40 -22.11 -5.05
CA SER A 49 7.57 -22.86 -4.61
C SER A 49 8.61 -23.12 -5.71
N ASP A 50 8.22 -23.06 -6.99
CA ASP A 50 9.13 -23.21 -8.13
C ASP A 50 10.13 -22.03 -8.21
N TYR A 51 9.82 -20.91 -7.55
CA TYR A 51 10.65 -19.70 -7.52
C TYR A 51 11.42 -19.54 -6.19
N ARG A 52 11.67 -20.64 -5.49
CA ARG A 52 12.56 -20.68 -4.30
C ARG A 52 13.97 -20.19 -4.68
N GLY A 53 14.65 -19.57 -3.72
CA GLY A 53 15.98 -18.96 -3.93
C GLY A 53 15.97 -17.52 -4.47
N MET A 54 14.79 -16.95 -4.76
CA MET A 54 14.66 -15.52 -5.05
C MET A 54 15.15 -14.68 -3.86
N THR A 55 16.04 -13.73 -4.14
CA THR A 55 16.49 -12.75 -3.14
C THR A 55 15.44 -11.68 -2.87
N PRO A 56 15.42 -11.06 -1.68
CA PRO A 56 14.54 -9.92 -1.41
C PRO A 56 14.73 -8.74 -2.39
N ALA A 57 15.95 -8.46 -2.83
CA ALA A 57 16.23 -7.43 -3.84
C ALA A 57 15.62 -7.76 -5.22
N GLN A 58 15.57 -9.04 -5.62
CA GLN A 58 14.87 -9.45 -6.83
C GLN A 58 13.35 -9.35 -6.65
N ALA A 59 12.85 -9.82 -5.51
CA ALA A 59 11.43 -9.77 -5.16
C ALA A 59 10.89 -8.32 -5.17
N GLN A 60 11.66 -7.38 -4.62
CA GLN A 60 11.30 -5.96 -4.55
C GLN A 60 11.00 -5.35 -5.93
N LYS A 61 11.65 -5.82 -6.99
CA LYS A 61 11.44 -5.34 -8.38
C LYS A 61 10.10 -5.79 -8.98
N ILE A 62 9.46 -6.79 -8.38
CA ILE A 62 8.24 -7.43 -8.87
C ILE A 62 7.01 -6.90 -8.13
N ILE A 63 7.15 -6.64 -6.83
CA ILE A 63 6.03 -6.26 -5.96
C ILE A 63 5.52 -4.84 -6.20
N TRP A 64 4.33 -4.58 -5.67
CA TRP A 64 3.69 -3.27 -5.63
C TRP A 64 2.82 -3.14 -4.36
N VAL A 65 2.33 -1.95 -4.03
CA VAL A 65 1.61 -1.72 -2.77
C VAL A 65 0.10 -1.81 -2.94
N LEU A 66 -0.56 -2.58 -2.06
CA LEU A 66 -2.01 -2.59 -1.88
C LEU A 66 -2.35 -2.45 -0.39
N GLU A 67 -3.10 -1.41 -0.03
CA GLU A 67 -3.41 -1.07 1.37
C GLU A 67 -4.77 -1.63 1.81
N LEU A 68 -4.94 -2.95 1.77
CA LEU A 68 -6.24 -3.60 2.08
C LEU A 68 -6.24 -4.52 3.31
N ALA A 69 -5.08 -4.76 3.90
CA ALA A 69 -4.92 -5.65 5.06
C ALA A 69 -5.51 -5.10 6.37
N LEU A 70 -5.68 -3.77 6.48
CA LEU A 70 -5.94 -3.11 7.76
C LEU A 70 -7.22 -3.61 8.46
N PHE A 71 -8.32 -3.80 7.72
CA PHE A 71 -9.62 -4.08 8.34
C PHE A 71 -9.69 -5.46 9.01
N LYS A 72 -8.95 -6.46 8.50
CA LYS A 72 -8.90 -7.81 9.10
C LYS A 72 -8.24 -7.80 10.48
N THR A 73 -7.26 -6.92 10.70
CA THR A 73 -6.60 -6.79 12.02
C THR A 73 -7.58 -6.40 13.13
N TYR A 74 -8.70 -5.73 12.79
CA TYR A 74 -9.71 -5.34 13.76
C TYR A 74 -10.48 -6.54 14.31
N GLY A 75 -10.49 -7.67 13.59
CA GLY A 75 -11.07 -8.92 14.06
C GLY A 75 -10.34 -9.54 15.24
N ILE A 76 -9.13 -9.09 15.55
CA ILE A 76 -8.35 -9.57 16.70
C ILE A 76 -8.52 -8.60 17.87
N GLU A 77 -9.07 -9.08 18.98
CA GLU A 77 -9.45 -8.21 20.10
C GLU A 77 -8.27 -7.43 20.68
N SER A 78 -7.12 -8.09 20.90
CA SER A 78 -5.93 -7.47 21.50
C SER A 78 -5.39 -6.32 20.64
N ILE A 79 -5.33 -6.52 19.32
CA ILE A 79 -4.97 -5.47 18.35
C ILE A 79 -5.98 -4.33 18.43
N SER A 80 -7.28 -4.62 18.41
CA SER A 80 -8.33 -3.60 18.51
C SER A 80 -8.26 -2.81 19.82
N LYS A 81 -7.96 -3.45 20.95
CA LYS A 81 -7.78 -2.77 22.25
C LYS A 81 -6.63 -1.76 22.19
N LEU A 82 -5.51 -2.15 21.58
CA LEU A 82 -4.38 -1.24 21.37
C LEU A 82 -4.76 -0.07 20.45
N LEU A 83 -5.43 -0.33 19.32
CA LEU A 83 -5.85 0.71 18.38
C LEU A 83 -6.81 1.73 19.02
N LEU A 84 -7.77 1.29 19.84
CA LEU A 84 -8.64 2.20 20.60
C LEU A 84 -7.83 3.02 21.60
N LYS A 85 -6.98 2.37 22.40
CA LYS A 85 -6.20 3.01 23.46
C LYS A 85 -5.29 4.11 22.92
N THR A 86 -4.64 3.88 21.78
CA THR A 86 -3.70 4.85 21.19
C THR A 86 -4.39 6.09 20.61
N GLY A 87 -5.66 5.97 20.20
CA GLY A 87 -6.39 7.08 19.59
C GLY A 87 -5.88 7.46 18.18
N GLN A 88 -4.96 6.69 17.59
CA GLN A 88 -4.33 7.06 16.32
C GLN A 88 -5.22 6.78 15.10
N LEU A 89 -6.10 5.79 15.20
CA LEU A 89 -7.11 5.49 14.17
C LEU A 89 -8.54 5.86 14.60
N SER A 90 -8.82 5.84 15.90
CA SER A 90 -10.18 6.09 16.44
C SER A 90 -10.54 7.56 16.57
N LYS A 91 -9.55 8.48 16.64
CA LYS A 91 -9.79 9.93 16.70
C LYS A 91 -9.64 10.55 15.31
N GLU A 92 -10.67 11.26 14.84
CA GLU A 92 -10.70 11.91 13.52
C GLU A 92 -9.47 12.82 13.29
N SER A 93 -9.05 13.55 14.32
CA SER A 93 -7.91 14.47 14.26
C SER A 93 -6.56 13.78 13.97
N ASN A 94 -6.43 12.49 14.28
CA ASN A 94 -5.20 11.72 14.13
C ASN A 94 -5.25 10.79 12.91
N ALA A 95 -6.43 10.28 12.58
CA ALA A 95 -6.59 9.20 11.61
C ALA A 95 -6.06 9.54 10.20
N SER A 96 -6.31 10.76 9.73
CA SER A 96 -5.80 11.23 8.43
C SER A 96 -4.27 11.16 8.35
N ARG A 97 -3.60 11.77 9.34
CA ARG A 97 -2.14 11.75 9.43
C ARG A 97 -1.61 10.33 9.58
N ARG A 98 -2.19 9.52 10.47
CA ARG A 98 -1.79 8.12 10.67
C ARG A 98 -1.86 7.32 9.38
N TYR A 99 -2.91 7.53 8.57
CA TYR A 99 -3.05 6.87 7.27
C TYR A 99 -1.94 7.31 6.30
N VAL A 100 -1.74 8.62 6.14
CA VAL A 100 -0.70 9.17 5.26
C VAL A 100 0.71 8.73 5.67
N ASP A 101 1.05 8.79 6.95
CA ASP A 101 2.36 8.38 7.47
C ASP A 101 2.63 6.89 7.19
N THR A 102 1.61 6.04 7.41
CA THR A 102 1.71 4.60 7.16
C THR A 102 1.91 4.30 5.67
N ALA A 103 1.14 4.99 4.80
CA ALA A 103 1.28 4.87 3.36
C ALA A 103 2.69 5.30 2.88
N ILE A 104 3.20 6.42 3.40
CA ILE A 104 4.55 6.91 3.06
C ILE A 104 5.60 5.91 3.52
N LEU A 105 5.54 5.45 4.77
CA LEU A 105 6.50 4.49 5.32
C LEU A 105 6.55 3.20 4.49
N ILE A 106 5.38 2.58 4.27
CA ILE A 106 5.26 1.34 3.49
C ILE A 106 5.76 1.52 2.05
N GLN A 107 5.28 2.55 1.37
CA GLN A 107 5.67 2.77 -0.03
C GLN A 107 7.14 3.16 -0.15
N THR A 108 7.73 3.78 0.87
CA THR A 108 9.16 4.06 0.91
C THR A 108 9.96 2.76 0.91
N TRP A 109 9.75 1.82 1.85
CA TRP A 109 10.53 0.58 1.83
C TRP A 109 10.15 -0.39 0.71
N VAL A 110 8.96 -0.28 0.12
CA VAL A 110 8.61 -1.06 -1.08
C VAL A 110 9.33 -0.55 -2.32
N HIS A 111 9.42 0.77 -2.51
CA HIS A 111 9.94 1.34 -3.77
C HIS A 111 11.37 1.90 -3.70
N VAL A 112 11.90 2.16 -2.51
CA VAL A 112 13.31 2.51 -2.31
C VAL A 112 14.07 1.23 -1.98
N PRO A 113 15.21 0.94 -2.65
CA PRO A 113 15.95 -0.30 -2.46
C PRO A 113 16.22 -0.59 -0.98
N ILE A 114 15.85 -1.80 -0.55
CA ILE A 114 16.24 -2.31 0.75
C ILE A 114 17.64 -2.89 0.62
N THR A 115 18.59 -2.32 1.36
CA THR A 115 20.01 -2.67 1.29
C THR A 115 20.53 -3.18 2.63
N GLY A 116 21.74 -3.76 2.63
CA GLY A 116 22.38 -4.35 3.81
C GLY A 116 22.13 -5.85 3.98
N PRO A 117 22.65 -6.46 5.06
CA PRO A 117 22.56 -7.90 5.31
C PRO A 117 21.12 -8.43 5.16
N GLY A 118 20.96 -9.61 4.57
CA GLY A 118 19.66 -10.23 4.30
C GLY A 118 18.96 -9.78 3.00
N SER A 119 19.33 -8.62 2.42
CA SER A 119 18.72 -8.11 1.18
C SER A 119 19.03 -8.96 -0.07
N GLY A 120 20.06 -9.80 -0.01
CA GLY A 120 20.63 -10.50 -1.17
C GLY A 120 21.55 -9.63 -2.03
N LEU A 121 21.97 -8.46 -1.52
CA LEU A 121 23.03 -7.64 -2.08
C LEU A 121 24.29 -7.81 -1.22
N GLU A 122 25.37 -8.31 -1.83
CA GLU A 122 26.66 -8.52 -1.14
C GLU A 122 27.34 -7.20 -0.77
N GLU A 123 27.21 -6.18 -1.64
CA GLU A 123 27.73 -4.84 -1.41
C GLU A 123 26.63 -3.78 -1.53
N LEU A 124 26.70 -2.77 -0.67
CA LEU A 124 25.88 -1.57 -0.75
C LEU A 124 26.34 -0.72 -1.95
N PRO A 125 25.48 -0.44 -2.95
CA PRO A 125 25.84 0.46 -4.03
C PRO A 125 26.25 1.83 -3.45
N LYS A 126 27.37 2.39 -3.93
CA LYS A 126 27.80 3.73 -3.53
C LYS A 126 26.71 4.75 -3.84
N GLY A 127 26.23 5.45 -2.80
CA GLY A 127 25.13 6.41 -2.93
C GLY A 127 23.72 5.78 -2.93
N ALA A 128 23.58 4.56 -2.39
CA ALA A 128 22.28 3.93 -2.17
C ALA A 128 21.36 4.84 -1.33
N ASP A 129 20.10 4.90 -1.73
CA ASP A 129 19.09 5.70 -1.03
C ASP A 129 18.72 5.03 0.31
N PRO A 130 19.01 5.64 1.48
CA PRO A 130 18.82 5.00 2.77
C PRO A 130 17.36 5.04 3.26
N ARG A 131 16.45 5.73 2.54
CA ARG A 131 15.08 5.98 3.02
C ARG A 131 14.31 4.69 3.28
N GLY A 132 14.55 3.62 2.50
CA GLY A 132 13.93 2.32 2.74
C GLY A 132 14.29 1.76 4.12
N ALA A 133 15.57 1.76 4.48
CA ALA A 133 16.04 1.31 5.79
C ALA A 133 15.55 2.21 6.93
N ILE A 134 15.56 3.54 6.74
CA ILE A 134 15.03 4.48 7.73
C ILE A 134 13.54 4.27 7.97
N ALA A 135 12.75 4.01 6.93
CA ALA A 135 11.32 3.79 7.08
C ALA A 135 11.04 2.54 7.93
N VAL A 136 11.79 1.45 7.73
CA VAL A 136 11.70 0.25 8.57
C VAL A 136 12.14 0.55 10.01
N ALA A 137 13.29 1.20 10.19
CA ALA A 137 13.78 1.57 11.51
C ALA A 137 12.82 2.50 12.27
N ARG A 138 12.20 3.47 11.56
CA ARG A 138 11.19 4.36 12.12
C ARG A 138 9.98 3.58 12.58
N THR A 139 9.55 2.59 11.81
CA THR A 139 8.41 1.73 12.15
C THR A 139 8.72 0.88 13.38
N ASN A 140 9.90 0.28 13.45
CA ASN A 140 10.35 -0.45 14.65
C ASN A 140 10.35 0.45 15.89
N TRP A 141 10.90 1.66 15.77
CA TRP A 141 10.91 2.62 16.88
C TRP A 141 9.50 3.03 17.30
N LEU A 142 8.60 3.34 16.35
CA LEU A 142 7.21 3.68 16.65
C LEU A 142 6.48 2.53 17.34
N HIS A 143 6.67 1.30 16.86
CA HIS A 143 6.03 0.14 17.46
C HIS A 143 6.63 -0.24 18.81
N SER A 144 7.92 0.03 19.08
CA SER A 144 8.57 -0.21 20.38
C SER A 144 7.93 0.55 21.55
N LYS A 145 7.09 1.57 21.26
CA LYS A 145 6.35 2.32 22.28
C LYS A 145 5.13 1.58 22.81
N TYR A 146 4.83 0.41 22.25
CA TYR A 146 3.66 -0.40 22.57
C TYR A 146 4.08 -1.85 22.82
N THR A 147 3.32 -2.52 23.68
CA THR A 147 3.47 -3.97 23.89
C THR A 147 2.65 -4.67 22.81
N ILE A 148 3.33 -5.20 21.80
CA ILE A 148 2.75 -5.97 20.70
C ILE A 148 3.41 -7.36 20.74
N SER A 149 2.60 -8.41 20.79
CA SER A 149 3.12 -9.78 20.80
C SER A 149 3.71 -10.18 19.44
N ASN A 150 4.60 -11.18 19.43
CA ASN A 150 5.15 -11.69 18.18
C ASN A 150 4.07 -12.19 17.22
N ASP A 151 3.04 -12.86 17.75
CA ASP A 151 1.98 -13.43 16.92
C ASP A 151 1.09 -12.34 16.31
N GLU A 152 0.85 -11.22 16.99
CA GLU A 152 0.17 -10.06 16.40
C GLU A 152 0.99 -9.41 15.28
N TYR A 153 2.31 -9.34 15.45
CA TYR A 153 3.21 -8.91 14.39
C TYR A 153 3.17 -9.86 13.20
N LEU A 154 3.31 -11.16 13.44
CA LEU A 154 3.31 -12.19 12.39
C LEU A 154 1.95 -12.26 11.67
N TYR A 155 0.85 -12.08 12.40
CA TYR A 155 -0.48 -11.98 11.82
C TYR A 155 -0.63 -10.74 10.94
N THR A 156 -0.19 -9.57 11.42
CA THR A 156 -0.24 -8.37 10.60
C THR A 156 0.64 -8.52 9.35
N LEU A 157 1.81 -9.13 9.47
CA LEU A 157 2.70 -9.43 8.36
C LEU A 157 2.06 -10.39 7.35
N SER A 158 1.40 -11.46 7.80
CA SER A 158 0.74 -12.43 6.92
C SER A 158 -0.33 -11.76 6.07
N LEU A 159 -1.05 -10.77 6.61
CA LEU A 159 -2.03 -10.01 5.84
C LEU A 159 -1.40 -9.17 4.72
N PHE A 160 -0.19 -8.61 4.91
CA PHE A 160 0.55 -7.93 3.84
C PHE A 160 1.00 -8.88 2.72
N ILE A 161 1.21 -10.15 3.04
CA ILE A 161 1.61 -11.19 2.08
C ILE A 161 0.39 -11.74 1.33
N LEU A 162 -0.67 -12.10 2.07
CA LEU A 162 -1.78 -12.92 1.57
C LEU A 162 -2.93 -12.12 0.97
N GLU A 163 -3.34 -11.02 1.63
CA GLU A 163 -4.54 -10.29 1.24
C GLU A 163 -4.43 -9.58 -0.13
N PRO A 164 -3.26 -9.06 -0.56
CA PRO A 164 -3.13 -8.52 -1.91
C PRO A 164 -3.45 -9.52 -3.01
N ALA A 165 -2.97 -10.76 -2.89
CA ALA A 165 -3.24 -11.81 -3.86
C ALA A 165 -4.74 -12.17 -3.88
N LYS A 166 -5.37 -12.33 -2.71
CA LYS A 166 -6.81 -12.62 -2.56
C LYS A 166 -7.67 -11.52 -3.19
N TRP A 167 -7.36 -10.25 -2.92
CA TRP A 167 -8.08 -9.13 -3.48
C TRP A 167 -7.97 -9.06 -5.00
N VAL A 168 -6.74 -9.21 -5.51
CA VAL A 168 -6.45 -9.07 -6.95
C VAL A 168 -7.13 -10.18 -7.75
N GLU A 169 -7.06 -11.41 -7.25
CA GLU A 169 -7.75 -12.56 -7.84
C GLU A 169 -9.26 -12.32 -7.95
N LYS A 170 -9.89 -11.80 -6.89
CA LYS A 170 -11.33 -11.56 -6.86
C LYS A 170 -11.75 -10.35 -7.69
N TYR A 171 -11.10 -9.19 -7.50
CA TYR A 171 -11.63 -7.89 -7.91
C TYR A 171 -10.79 -7.12 -8.94
N GLU A 172 -9.61 -7.61 -9.32
CA GLU A 172 -8.77 -6.97 -10.33
C GLU A 172 -8.72 -7.74 -11.65
N TRP A 173 -8.25 -7.06 -12.70
CA TRP A 173 -8.33 -7.49 -14.09
C TRP A 173 -7.52 -8.76 -14.43
N ARG A 174 -6.62 -9.21 -13.55
CA ARG A 174 -5.91 -10.49 -13.60
C ARG A 174 -5.56 -10.98 -12.19
N SER A 175 -5.31 -12.27 -12.04
CA SER A 175 -4.71 -12.84 -10.84
C SER A 175 -3.20 -12.59 -10.78
N PHE A 176 -2.62 -12.77 -9.59
CA PHE A 176 -1.16 -12.87 -9.45
C PHE A 176 -0.63 -14.10 -10.18
N THR A 177 0.54 -13.95 -10.81
CA THR A 177 1.32 -15.11 -11.25
C THR A 177 1.96 -15.80 -10.02
N PRO A 178 2.34 -17.08 -10.14
CA PRO A 178 3.06 -17.76 -9.06
C PRO A 178 4.38 -17.05 -8.69
N LEU A 179 5.07 -16.45 -9.68
CA LEU A 179 6.24 -15.58 -9.47
C LEU A 179 5.91 -14.38 -8.56
N GLU A 180 4.78 -13.70 -8.79
CA GLU A 180 4.38 -12.57 -7.96
C GLU A 180 4.02 -13.00 -6.54
N ARG A 181 3.31 -14.12 -6.38
CA ARG A 181 3.00 -14.67 -5.05
C ARG A 181 4.28 -14.94 -4.26
N GLN A 182 5.27 -15.58 -4.89
CA GLN A 182 6.56 -15.84 -4.26
C GLN A 182 7.32 -14.53 -3.96
N ALA A 183 7.31 -13.55 -4.87
CA ALA A 183 7.95 -12.27 -4.64
C ALA A 183 7.36 -11.52 -3.44
N TYR A 184 6.03 -11.52 -3.27
CA TYR A 184 5.40 -10.95 -2.08
C TYR A 184 5.85 -11.68 -0.81
N PHE A 185 5.82 -13.02 -0.82
CA PHE A 185 6.25 -13.81 0.32
C PHE A 185 7.71 -13.52 0.72
N VAL A 186 8.64 -13.57 -0.24
CA VAL A 186 10.07 -13.34 -0.01
C VAL A 186 10.34 -11.92 0.50
N PHE A 187 9.78 -10.92 -0.18
CA PHE A 187 10.03 -9.52 0.18
C PHE A 187 9.49 -9.19 1.58
N TRP A 188 8.23 -9.52 1.85
CA TRP A 188 7.63 -9.18 3.13
C TRP A 188 8.20 -10.02 4.27
N SER A 189 8.57 -11.28 4.04
CA SER A 189 9.30 -12.06 5.05
C SER A 189 10.61 -11.38 5.44
N GLU A 190 11.34 -10.80 4.48
CA GLU A 190 12.54 -10.01 4.79
C GLU A 190 12.22 -8.73 5.57
N ILE A 191 11.15 -8.00 5.22
CA ILE A 191 10.69 -6.87 6.03
C ILE A 191 10.35 -7.34 7.46
N GLY A 192 9.67 -8.47 7.61
CA GLY A 192 9.34 -9.05 8.91
C GLY A 192 10.58 -9.37 9.75
N ARG A 193 11.62 -9.98 9.15
CA ARG A 193 12.91 -10.21 9.81
C ARG A 193 13.57 -8.91 10.25
N ARG A 194 13.56 -7.87 9.41
CA ARG A 194 14.07 -6.53 9.77
C ARG A 194 13.24 -5.83 10.85
N MET A 195 11.99 -6.25 11.03
CA MET A 195 11.12 -5.84 12.12
C MET A 195 11.25 -6.73 13.36
N ASN A 196 12.23 -7.64 13.38
CA ASN A 196 12.49 -8.59 14.46
C ASN A 196 11.32 -9.55 14.74
N ILE A 197 10.49 -9.84 13.73
CA ILE A 197 9.42 -10.83 13.82
C ILE A 197 10.04 -12.23 13.77
N GLN A 198 9.71 -13.05 14.76
CA GLN A 198 10.21 -14.41 14.92
C GLN A 198 9.22 -15.42 14.34
N ASN A 199 9.71 -16.62 14.07
CA ASN A 199 8.91 -17.77 13.62
C ASN A 199 8.09 -17.51 12.35
N ILE A 200 8.62 -16.69 11.42
CA ILE A 200 8.02 -16.51 10.10
C ILE A 200 8.13 -17.86 9.35
N PRO A 201 7.01 -18.47 8.91
CA PRO A 201 7.05 -19.73 8.18
C PRO A 201 7.96 -19.68 6.95
N GLU A 202 8.59 -20.81 6.62
CA GLU A 202 9.59 -20.88 5.54
C GLU A 202 8.97 -20.95 4.14
N THR A 203 7.70 -21.35 4.06
CA THR A 203 6.94 -21.44 2.82
C THR A 203 5.67 -20.60 2.86
N LEU A 204 5.17 -20.24 1.67
CA LEU A 204 3.91 -19.51 1.54
C LEU A 204 2.74 -20.36 2.01
N GLU A 205 2.79 -21.66 1.77
CA GLU A 205 1.78 -22.64 2.16
C GLU A 205 1.67 -22.73 3.69
N ASP A 206 2.81 -22.86 4.39
CA ASP A 206 2.84 -22.90 5.85
C ASP A 206 2.35 -21.57 6.46
N LEU A 207 2.64 -20.44 5.82
CA LEU A 207 2.12 -19.14 6.24
C LEU A 207 0.60 -19.04 6.10
N VAL A 208 0.02 -19.62 5.04
CA VAL A 208 -1.43 -19.68 4.87
C VAL A 208 -2.06 -20.50 5.99
N GLU A 209 -1.52 -21.69 6.27
CA GLU A 209 -2.02 -22.56 7.34
C GLU A 209 -1.92 -21.89 8.71
N TRP A 210 -0.75 -21.32 9.03
CA TRP A 210 -0.53 -20.57 10.28
C TRP A 210 -1.53 -19.42 10.42
N CYS A 211 -1.77 -18.65 9.36
CA CYS A 211 -2.71 -17.53 9.38
C CYS A 211 -4.15 -17.99 9.61
N GLU A 212 -4.57 -19.08 8.96
CA GLU A 212 -5.93 -19.63 9.14
C GLU A 212 -6.13 -20.21 10.55
N GLU A 213 -5.12 -20.84 11.13
CA GLU A 213 -5.15 -21.29 12.52
C GLU A 213 -5.24 -20.11 13.50
N TYR A 214 -4.38 -19.11 13.33
CA TYR A 214 -4.34 -17.94 14.17
C TYR A 214 -5.69 -17.19 14.16
N GLU A 215 -6.30 -17.02 12.99
CA GLU A 215 -7.63 -16.42 12.88
C GLU A 215 -8.72 -17.29 13.52
N ARG A 216 -8.66 -18.61 13.38
CA ARG A 216 -9.65 -19.51 14.01
C ARG A 216 -9.61 -19.41 15.53
N ALA A 217 -8.42 -19.30 16.11
CA ALA A 217 -8.22 -19.20 17.55
C ALA A 217 -8.53 -17.80 18.11
N ASN A 218 -8.22 -16.72 17.36
CA ASN A 218 -8.19 -15.36 17.92
C ASN A 218 -9.22 -14.38 17.32
N MET A 219 -9.80 -14.66 16.15
CA MET A 219 -10.78 -13.78 15.50
C MET A 219 -12.20 -14.08 16.01
N LEU A 220 -12.43 -13.74 17.27
CA LEU A 220 -13.67 -14.02 18.00
C LEU A 220 -14.53 -12.76 18.20
N PRO A 221 -15.85 -12.89 18.46
CA PRO A 221 -16.72 -11.75 18.74
C PRO A 221 -16.20 -10.88 19.88
N SER A 222 -15.99 -9.58 19.62
CA SER A 222 -15.58 -8.61 20.63
C SER A 222 -16.24 -7.26 20.42
N HIS A 223 -16.75 -6.68 21.51
CA HIS A 223 -17.25 -5.31 21.54
C HIS A 223 -16.16 -4.29 21.19
N THR A 224 -14.91 -4.55 21.58
CA THR A 224 -13.77 -3.67 21.25
C THR A 224 -13.54 -3.66 19.73
N SER A 225 -13.51 -4.84 19.13
CA SER A 225 -13.39 -5.02 17.68
C SER A 225 -14.52 -4.35 16.92
N LYS A 226 -15.77 -4.49 17.41
CA LYS A 226 -16.93 -3.77 16.87
C LYS A 226 -16.71 -2.25 16.86
N THR A 227 -16.32 -1.66 17.98
CA THR A 227 -16.12 -0.20 18.08
C THR A 227 -15.05 0.31 17.13
N VAL A 228 -13.90 -0.38 17.01
CA VAL A 228 -12.84 0.02 16.06
C VAL A 228 -13.34 -0.04 14.61
N ALA A 229 -14.04 -1.11 14.26
CA ALA A 229 -14.58 -1.29 12.93
C ALA A 229 -15.65 -0.23 12.59
N GLU A 230 -16.51 0.14 13.53
CA GLU A 230 -17.52 1.19 13.36
C GLU A 230 -16.89 2.57 13.16
N LEU A 231 -15.85 2.90 13.95
CA LEU A 231 -15.11 4.16 13.80
C LEU A 231 -14.40 4.23 12.45
N THR A 232 -13.72 3.15 12.05
CA THR A 232 -13.04 3.11 10.75
C THR A 232 -14.04 3.15 9.59
N THR A 233 -15.16 2.42 9.69
CA THR A 233 -16.22 2.47 8.68
C THR A 233 -16.79 3.88 8.55
N SER A 234 -16.94 4.60 9.67
CA SER A 234 -17.39 5.99 9.65
C SER A 234 -16.40 6.93 8.95
N LEU A 235 -15.09 6.68 9.09
CA LEU A 235 -14.05 7.38 8.33
C LEU A 235 -14.11 7.05 6.83
N LEU A 236 -14.28 5.78 6.45
CA LEU A 236 -14.43 5.37 5.05
C LEU A 236 -15.66 5.99 4.38
N LEU A 237 -16.76 6.06 5.11
CA LEU A 237 -18.04 6.62 4.65
C LEU A 237 -18.17 8.11 4.92
N TYR A 238 -17.08 8.78 5.30
CA TYR A 238 -17.09 10.20 5.65
C TYR A 238 -17.64 11.06 4.50
N HIS A 239 -17.26 10.73 3.25
CA HIS A 239 -17.71 11.43 2.03
C HIS A 239 -19.03 10.93 1.46
N VAL A 240 -19.59 9.85 2.01
CA VAL A 240 -20.84 9.29 1.51
C VAL A 240 -22.00 10.13 2.05
N PRO A 241 -22.91 10.64 1.19
CA PRO A 241 -24.08 11.38 1.63
C PRO A 241 -24.87 10.62 2.69
N SER A 242 -25.48 11.32 3.65
CA SER A 242 -26.18 10.70 4.79
C SER A 242 -27.20 9.63 4.37
N PHE A 243 -27.96 9.88 3.31
CA PHE A 243 -28.95 8.93 2.76
C PHE A 243 -28.33 7.63 2.24
N ALA A 244 -27.06 7.64 1.82
CA ALA A 244 -26.35 6.49 1.28
C ALA A 244 -25.47 5.78 2.32
N LYS A 245 -25.27 6.35 3.52
CA LYS A 245 -24.38 5.78 4.55
C LYS A 245 -24.81 4.39 5.01
N THR A 246 -26.11 4.12 5.12
CA THR A 246 -26.61 2.78 5.49
C THR A 246 -26.20 1.73 4.47
N PHE A 247 -26.42 2.01 3.18
CA PHE A 247 -25.94 1.14 2.10
C PHE A 247 -24.41 1.01 2.12
N GLY A 248 -23.69 2.12 2.33
CA GLY A 248 -22.23 2.11 2.45
C GLY A 248 -21.72 1.18 3.56
N LYS A 249 -22.36 1.16 4.73
CA LYS A 249 -22.02 0.23 5.83
C LYS A 249 -22.22 -1.22 5.42
N GLN A 250 -23.34 -1.51 4.76
CA GLN A 250 -23.65 -2.84 4.25
C GLN A 250 -22.67 -3.27 3.14
N ALA A 251 -22.25 -2.33 2.29
CA ALA A 251 -21.25 -2.58 1.25
C ALA A 251 -19.87 -2.90 1.85
N VAL A 252 -19.45 -2.19 2.91
CA VAL A 252 -18.22 -2.52 3.65
C VAL A 252 -18.32 -3.91 4.27
N ALA A 253 -19.45 -4.24 4.92
CA ALA A 253 -19.70 -5.56 5.48
C ALA A 253 -19.65 -6.67 4.41
N ALA A 254 -20.18 -6.42 3.21
CA ALA A 254 -20.18 -7.37 2.09
C ALA A 254 -18.78 -7.65 1.52
N LEU A 255 -17.83 -6.74 1.71
CA LEU A 255 -16.42 -6.92 1.31
C LEU A 255 -15.59 -7.63 2.39
N CYS A 256 -16.08 -7.65 3.64
CA CYS A 256 -15.41 -8.32 4.75
C CYS A 256 -15.69 -9.84 4.72
N PRO A 257 -14.69 -10.69 5.04
CA PRO A 257 -14.93 -12.12 5.23
C PRO A 257 -15.92 -12.38 6.37
N GLU A 258 -16.65 -13.50 6.29
CA GLU A 258 -17.68 -13.87 7.27
C GLU A 258 -17.14 -13.94 8.70
N ARG A 259 -15.97 -14.58 8.91
CA ARG A 259 -15.29 -14.67 10.21
C ARG A 259 -15.03 -13.28 10.80
N LEU A 260 -14.59 -12.33 9.96
CA LEU A 260 -14.37 -10.95 10.38
C LEU A 260 -15.69 -10.29 10.79
N ASN A 261 -16.74 -10.38 9.98
CA ASN A 261 -18.06 -9.81 10.31
C ASN A 261 -18.60 -10.33 11.64
N LYS A 262 -18.44 -11.63 11.92
CA LYS A 262 -18.77 -12.24 13.22
C LYS A 262 -17.95 -11.65 14.36
N ALA A 263 -16.64 -11.51 14.18
CA ALA A 263 -15.73 -10.96 15.19
C ALA A 263 -16.03 -9.49 15.54
N ILE A 264 -16.33 -8.67 14.53
CA ILE A 264 -16.72 -7.25 14.72
C ILE A 264 -18.21 -7.09 15.01
N MET A 265 -18.96 -8.18 15.17
CA MET A 265 -20.38 -8.20 15.53
C MET A 265 -21.26 -7.34 14.58
N VAL A 266 -20.93 -7.35 13.29
CA VAL A 266 -21.72 -6.71 12.23
C VAL A 266 -22.70 -7.73 11.66
N SER A 267 -23.96 -7.33 11.55
CA SER A 267 -24.99 -8.17 10.94
C SER A 267 -24.64 -8.53 9.51
N GLU A 268 -24.97 -9.76 9.12
CA GLU A 268 -24.74 -10.23 7.76
C GLU A 268 -25.47 -9.32 6.76
N PRO A 269 -24.77 -8.82 5.72
CA PRO A 269 -25.40 -7.97 4.73
C PRO A 269 -26.42 -8.75 3.92
N PRO A 270 -27.57 -8.14 3.56
CA PRO A 270 -28.54 -8.78 2.68
C PRO A 270 -27.88 -9.29 1.40
N THR A 271 -28.24 -10.49 0.96
CA THR A 271 -27.61 -11.15 -0.21
C THR A 271 -27.62 -10.27 -1.46
N TRP A 272 -28.67 -9.47 -1.66
CA TRP A 272 -28.75 -8.54 -2.79
C TRP A 272 -27.67 -7.45 -2.74
N VAL A 273 -27.28 -6.96 -1.56
CA VAL A 273 -26.19 -5.96 -1.41
C VAL A 273 -24.88 -6.60 -1.85
N THR A 274 -24.60 -7.80 -1.34
CA THR A 274 -23.40 -8.57 -1.71
C THR A 274 -23.34 -8.82 -3.22
N THR A 275 -24.46 -9.20 -3.83
CA THR A 275 -24.56 -9.39 -5.28
C THR A 275 -24.29 -8.10 -6.04
N VAL A 276 -24.89 -6.97 -5.64
CA VAL A 276 -24.69 -5.67 -6.29
C VAL A 276 -23.23 -5.21 -6.18
N VAL A 277 -22.64 -5.28 -4.99
CA VAL A 277 -21.24 -4.89 -4.76
C VAL A 277 -20.30 -5.75 -5.62
N ASN A 278 -20.48 -7.06 -5.61
CA ASN A 278 -19.69 -7.97 -6.44
C ASN A 278 -19.92 -7.72 -7.94
N ALA A 279 -21.15 -7.43 -8.38
CA ALA A 279 -21.44 -7.13 -9.77
C ALA A 279 -20.73 -5.84 -10.22
N ILE A 280 -20.79 -4.77 -9.43
CA ILE A 280 -20.10 -3.50 -9.73
C ILE A 280 -18.59 -3.71 -9.86
N LEU A 281 -17.98 -4.43 -8.90
CA LEU A 281 -16.54 -4.71 -8.93
C LEU A 281 -16.15 -5.63 -10.10
N ASN A 282 -16.98 -6.61 -10.45
CA ASN A 282 -16.75 -7.47 -11.62
C ASN A 282 -16.90 -6.70 -12.94
N LEU A 283 -17.90 -5.82 -13.06
CA LEU A 283 -18.05 -4.94 -14.21
C LEU A 283 -16.84 -4.02 -14.36
N ARG A 284 -16.38 -3.39 -13.27
CA ARG A 284 -15.13 -2.61 -13.24
C ARG A 284 -13.94 -3.47 -13.69
N LYS A 285 -13.81 -4.68 -13.16
CA LYS A 285 -12.74 -5.64 -13.52
C LYS A 285 -12.74 -5.94 -15.01
N LEU A 286 -13.90 -6.22 -15.61
CA LEU A 286 -14.04 -6.50 -17.04
C LEU A 286 -13.77 -5.26 -17.90
N PHE A 287 -14.29 -4.11 -17.49
CA PHE A 287 -14.06 -2.82 -18.15
C PHE A 287 -12.56 -2.49 -18.20
N ILE A 288 -11.88 -2.57 -17.06
CA ILE A 288 -10.43 -2.37 -16.99
C ILE A 288 -9.69 -3.40 -17.85
N ARG A 289 -10.08 -4.68 -17.76
CA ARG A 289 -9.40 -5.78 -18.47
C ARG A 289 -9.42 -5.61 -20.00
N TYR A 290 -10.56 -5.21 -20.55
CA TYR A 290 -10.79 -5.24 -22.00
C TYR A 290 -10.83 -3.87 -22.66
N LEU A 291 -11.19 -2.81 -21.94
CA LEU A 291 -11.49 -1.51 -22.54
C LEU A 291 -10.53 -0.39 -22.14
N CYS A 292 -9.83 -0.48 -21.01
CA CYS A 292 -8.84 0.54 -20.64
C CYS A 292 -7.46 0.21 -21.25
N LEU A 293 -6.72 1.23 -21.70
CA LEU A 293 -5.28 1.07 -21.93
C LEU A 293 -4.53 0.95 -20.58
N PRO A 294 -3.41 0.21 -20.50
CA PRO A 294 -2.56 0.22 -19.31
C PRO A 294 -1.90 1.60 -19.13
N ARG A 295 -1.50 1.91 -17.90
CA ARG A 295 -0.73 3.13 -17.62
C ARG A 295 0.62 3.05 -18.35
N LEU A 296 1.03 4.18 -18.95
CA LEU A 296 2.33 4.28 -19.63
C LEU A 296 3.50 4.35 -18.64
N SER A 297 3.27 4.94 -17.47
CA SER A 297 4.21 5.00 -16.35
C SER A 297 3.56 4.48 -15.06
N PRO A 298 4.33 3.87 -14.14
CA PRO A 298 3.84 3.55 -12.81
C PRO A 298 3.46 4.84 -12.05
N LEU A 299 2.45 4.72 -11.19
CA LEU A 299 2.08 5.79 -10.27
C LEU A 299 2.72 5.47 -8.92
N TYR A 300 3.63 6.32 -8.47
CA TYR A 300 4.27 6.20 -7.15
C TYR A 300 3.72 7.28 -6.23
N TYR A 301 3.43 6.92 -4.98
CA TYR A 301 3.00 7.90 -3.98
C TYR A 301 4.18 8.64 -3.38
N VAL A 302 5.29 7.93 -3.16
CA VAL A 302 6.54 8.49 -2.67
C VAL A 302 7.46 8.81 -3.85
N PRO A 303 8.24 9.90 -3.77
CA PRO A 303 9.18 10.24 -4.84
C PRO A 303 10.30 9.20 -4.92
N VAL A 304 10.44 8.59 -6.09
CA VAL A 304 11.46 7.56 -6.40
C VAL A 304 12.25 7.98 -7.63
N ASP A 305 13.58 7.86 -7.57
CA ASP A 305 14.38 7.90 -8.81
C ASP A 305 14.37 6.51 -9.44
N THR A 306 13.97 6.44 -10.72
CA THR A 306 14.04 5.20 -11.51
C THR A 306 15.02 5.29 -12.67
N GLN A 307 15.66 6.45 -12.90
CA GLN A 307 16.48 6.68 -14.08
C GLN A 307 17.95 6.26 -13.93
N ARG A 308 18.46 6.03 -12.71
CA ARG A 308 19.88 5.67 -12.50
C ARG A 308 20.10 4.69 -11.35
N LEU A 309 19.76 3.43 -11.56
CA LEU A 309 20.21 2.29 -10.73
C LEU A 309 21.73 1.99 -10.91
N GLY A 310 22.56 3.01 -11.11
CA GLY A 310 23.98 2.83 -11.47
C GLY A 310 24.93 3.97 -11.12
N THR A 311 24.49 5.22 -10.96
CA THR A 311 25.39 6.31 -10.56
C THR A 311 24.62 7.42 -9.84
N GLY A 312 24.67 7.41 -8.50
CA GLY A 312 24.46 8.59 -7.64
C GLY A 312 23.03 9.08 -7.38
N VAL A 313 22.66 9.01 -6.10
CA VAL A 313 22.01 10.06 -5.27
C VAL A 313 20.63 10.58 -5.71
N CYS A 314 19.59 10.13 -4.98
CA CYS A 314 18.27 10.77 -4.80
C CYS A 314 17.44 11.09 -6.07
N PRO A 315 16.11 11.32 -5.95
CA PRO A 315 15.25 11.60 -7.11
C PRO A 315 15.80 12.70 -8.02
N VAL A 316 15.70 12.53 -9.34
CA VAL A 316 16.05 13.53 -10.37
C VAL A 316 15.65 14.95 -9.93
N GLY A 317 16.66 15.81 -9.80
CA GLY A 317 16.50 17.21 -9.34
C GLY A 317 16.78 17.42 -7.84
N VAL A 318 17.08 16.36 -7.09
CA VAL A 318 17.40 16.41 -5.66
C VAL A 318 18.88 16.08 -5.49
N SER A 319 19.72 17.12 -5.47
CA SER A 319 21.18 16.99 -5.26
C SER A 319 21.57 16.61 -3.82
N VAL A 320 20.58 16.48 -2.93
CA VAL A 320 20.77 16.36 -1.49
C VAL A 320 19.92 15.22 -0.94
N CYS A 321 20.57 14.20 -0.38
CA CYS A 321 19.86 13.20 0.40
C CYS A 321 19.16 13.88 1.57
N PRO A 322 17.82 13.73 1.77
CA PRO A 322 17.08 14.35 2.87
C PRO A 322 17.61 13.99 4.28
N ILE A 323 18.50 13.00 4.32
CA ILE A 323 19.16 12.45 5.50
C ILE A 323 20.44 13.22 5.84
N SER A 324 21.09 13.83 4.85
CA SER A 324 22.43 14.43 5.02
C SER A 324 22.47 15.71 5.84
N GLY A 325 21.32 16.19 6.37
CA GLY A 325 21.23 17.48 7.06
C GLY A 325 21.63 18.68 6.20
N LYS A 326 22.00 18.47 4.93
CA LYS A 326 22.43 19.52 4.03
C LYS A 326 21.23 20.39 3.69
N GLN A 327 21.44 21.66 3.96
CA GLN A 327 20.52 22.72 3.72
C GLN A 327 20.42 22.96 2.20
N ASN A 328 19.25 23.36 1.72
CA ASN A 328 19.10 24.01 0.43
C ASN A 328 20.06 25.22 0.34
N PRO A 329 20.32 25.78 -0.85
CA PRO A 329 21.17 26.97 -1.01
C PRO A 329 20.82 28.13 -0.04
N ASP A 330 19.58 28.19 0.41
CA ASP A 330 19.03 29.18 1.35
C ASP A 330 19.13 28.80 2.85
N GLY A 331 19.81 27.71 3.22
CA GLY A 331 19.95 27.30 4.62
C GLY A 331 18.81 26.42 5.17
N LEU A 332 17.81 26.06 4.36
CA LEU A 332 16.62 25.31 4.79
C LEU A 332 16.77 23.79 4.63
N VAL A 333 16.36 23.01 5.63
CA VAL A 333 16.37 21.53 5.59
C VAL A 333 15.40 21.03 4.52
N TYR A 334 15.90 20.19 3.60
CA TYR A 334 15.09 19.62 2.52
C TYR A 334 14.02 18.65 3.04
N ARG A 335 12.81 18.73 2.47
CA ARG A 335 11.64 17.95 2.86
C ARG A 335 10.90 17.41 1.63
N LEU A 336 10.34 16.21 1.77
CA LEU A 336 9.63 15.48 0.71
C LEU A 336 8.13 15.74 0.78
N HIS A 337 7.47 15.57 -0.38
CA HIS A 337 6.01 15.55 -0.50
C HIS A 337 5.57 14.30 -1.26
N PRO A 338 4.39 13.73 -0.94
CA PRO A 338 3.80 12.70 -1.77
C PRO A 338 3.51 13.24 -3.18
N SER A 339 3.65 12.40 -4.20
CA SER A 339 3.47 12.80 -5.61
C SER A 339 2.02 13.14 -5.98
N TYR A 340 1.05 12.71 -5.15
CA TYR A 340 -0.36 13.08 -5.29
C TYR A 340 -1.04 13.13 -3.92
N ALA A 341 -2.18 13.81 -3.84
CA ALA A 341 -2.98 13.92 -2.63
C ALA A 341 -4.01 12.77 -2.54
N ASN A 342 -4.08 12.12 -1.39
CA ASN A 342 -5.18 11.21 -1.06
C ASN A 342 -6.42 12.02 -0.59
N ASN A 343 -7.55 11.34 -0.33
CA ASN A 343 -8.81 11.99 0.06
C ASN A 343 -8.74 12.81 1.37
N ALA A 344 -7.72 12.56 2.18
CA ALA A 344 -7.36 13.35 3.35
C ALA A 344 -5.82 13.52 3.37
N PRO A 345 -5.28 14.54 2.66
CA PRO A 345 -3.84 14.76 2.63
C PRO A 345 -3.35 15.25 4.01
N TRP A 346 -2.04 15.14 4.27
CA TRP A 346 -1.41 15.78 5.42
C TRP A 346 -0.20 16.61 5.01
N TYR A 347 0.64 16.03 4.15
CA TYR A 347 1.76 16.70 3.49
C TYR A 347 1.35 17.10 2.08
N ILE A 348 1.07 18.39 1.87
CA ILE A 348 0.67 18.91 0.55
C ILE A 348 1.33 20.26 0.33
N SER A 349 2.03 20.41 -0.80
CA SER A 349 2.60 21.70 -1.16
C SER A 349 1.48 22.73 -1.34
N PRO A 350 1.74 24.02 -1.05
CA PRO A 350 0.75 25.07 -1.31
C PRO A 350 0.32 25.01 -2.78
N PRO A 351 -0.97 24.85 -3.08
CA PRO A 351 -1.44 24.84 -4.46
C PRO A 351 -1.21 26.21 -5.09
N SER A 352 -0.89 26.22 -6.39
CA SER A 352 -0.90 27.45 -7.19
C SER A 352 -2.29 28.10 -7.15
N VAL A 353 -2.38 29.39 -7.50
CA VAL A 353 -3.66 30.11 -7.57
C VAL A 353 -4.69 29.36 -8.43
N TRP A 354 -4.27 28.86 -9.59
CA TRP A 354 -5.11 28.00 -10.45
C TRP A 354 -5.50 26.68 -9.77
N GLY A 355 -4.57 26.06 -9.04
CA GLY A 355 -4.85 24.85 -8.26
C GLY A 355 -5.86 25.07 -7.14
N GLN A 356 -5.87 26.26 -6.52
CA GLN A 356 -6.88 26.64 -5.52
C GLN A 356 -8.25 26.84 -6.15
N ILE A 357 -8.33 27.54 -7.28
CA ILE A 357 -9.58 27.74 -8.03
C ILE A 357 -10.15 26.39 -8.48
N GLN A 358 -9.32 25.51 -9.05
CA GLN A 358 -9.75 24.17 -9.45
C GLN A 358 -10.20 23.33 -8.24
N ALA A 359 -9.48 23.40 -7.12
CA ALA A 359 -9.85 22.70 -5.89
C ALA A 359 -11.20 23.20 -5.35
N ALA A 360 -11.43 24.52 -5.35
CA ALA A 360 -12.68 25.13 -4.93
C ALA A 360 -13.83 24.73 -5.85
N ALA A 361 -13.65 24.78 -7.17
CA ALA A 361 -14.65 24.38 -8.15
C ALA A 361 -15.04 22.90 -8.00
N LEU A 362 -14.05 22.00 -7.89
CA LEU A 362 -14.31 20.57 -7.65
C LEU A 362 -14.99 20.31 -6.30
N THR A 363 -14.73 21.15 -5.30
CA THR A 363 -15.38 21.05 -3.99
C THR A 363 -16.84 21.47 -4.08
N VAL A 364 -17.15 22.59 -4.74
CA VAL A 364 -18.52 23.06 -4.97
C VAL A 364 -19.33 22.03 -5.75
N LEU A 365 -18.70 21.38 -6.74
CA LEU A 365 -19.32 20.32 -7.53
C LEU A 365 -19.41 18.96 -6.80
N GLY A 366 -18.93 18.86 -5.56
CA GLY A 366 -18.97 17.63 -4.76
C GLY A 366 -17.97 16.56 -5.19
N PHE A 367 -17.06 16.86 -6.12
CA PHE A 367 -16.01 15.95 -6.60
C PHE A 367 -14.74 15.97 -5.73
N ARG A 368 -14.60 16.95 -4.82
CA ARG A 368 -13.45 17.07 -3.90
C ARG A 368 -13.91 17.42 -2.49
N ASN A 369 -13.19 16.90 -1.50
CA ASN A 369 -13.49 17.14 -0.09
C ASN A 369 -13.18 18.61 0.32
N PRO A 370 -14.13 19.36 0.89
CA PRO A 370 -13.89 20.71 1.40
C PRO A 370 -12.85 20.78 2.52
N LYS A 371 -12.74 19.72 3.34
CA LYS A 371 -11.69 19.60 4.38
C LYS A 371 -10.34 19.16 3.82
N ALA A 372 -10.23 18.83 2.54
CA ALA A 372 -8.97 18.52 1.85
C ALA A 372 -8.47 19.70 0.98
N ILE A 373 -9.02 20.90 1.20
CA ILE A 373 -8.53 22.13 0.59
C ILE A 373 -7.24 22.51 1.30
N PRO A 374 -6.11 22.61 0.58
CA PRO A 374 -4.85 23.03 1.17
C PRO A 374 -5.00 24.31 2.00
N GLY A 375 -4.52 24.29 3.24
CA GLY A 375 -4.67 25.37 4.20
C GLY A 375 -3.72 25.19 5.39
N PRO A 376 -3.76 26.09 6.39
CA PRO A 376 -2.76 26.15 7.47
C PRO A 376 -2.68 24.91 8.36
N HIS A 377 -3.71 24.06 8.33
CA HIS A 377 -3.78 22.82 9.10
C HIS A 377 -3.01 21.65 8.45
N PHE A 378 -2.54 21.81 7.22
CA PHE A 378 -1.67 20.83 6.56
C PHE A 378 -0.20 21.20 6.67
N LYS A 379 0.65 20.18 6.69
CA LYS A 379 2.10 20.33 6.79
C LYS A 379 2.71 20.62 5.42
N SER A 380 2.61 21.88 5.01
CA SER A 380 3.00 22.35 3.68
C SER A 380 4.50 22.27 3.40
N GLU A 381 5.32 22.29 4.44
CA GLU A 381 6.77 22.10 4.37
C GLU A 381 7.15 20.67 3.99
N GLY A 382 6.25 19.69 4.13
CA GLY A 382 6.52 18.28 3.81
C GLY A 382 7.11 17.49 4.98
N TYR A 383 7.72 16.34 4.67
CA TYR A 383 8.21 15.38 5.65
C TYR A 383 9.67 14.97 5.44
N ARG A 384 10.26 14.46 6.51
CA ARG A 384 11.45 13.60 6.47
C ARG A 384 11.03 12.21 6.94
N THR A 385 11.61 11.16 6.38
CA THR A 385 11.17 9.77 6.65
C THR A 385 11.27 9.42 8.13
N GLU A 386 12.31 9.93 8.79
CA GLU A 386 12.59 9.77 10.21
C GLU A 386 11.65 10.55 11.14
N GLU A 387 10.92 11.54 10.64
CA GLU A 387 9.98 12.36 11.44
C GLU A 387 8.54 11.83 11.41
N LEU A 388 8.23 10.87 10.53
CA LEU A 388 6.87 10.35 10.34
C LEU A 388 6.31 9.71 11.61
N GLY A 389 4.99 9.72 11.79
CA GLY A 389 4.31 9.21 12.99
C GLY A 389 3.58 10.33 13.76
N PRO A 390 3.06 10.07 14.97
CA PRO A 390 2.33 11.04 15.78
C PRO A 390 3.09 12.37 15.98
N VAL A 391 2.36 13.49 16.07
CA VAL A 391 2.92 14.84 16.29
C VAL A 391 3.90 14.88 17.47
N SER A 392 3.56 14.19 18.57
CA SER A 392 4.38 14.11 19.78
C SER A 392 5.76 13.48 19.54
N PHE A 393 5.96 12.78 18.43
CA PHE A 393 7.19 12.06 18.10
C PHE A 393 7.98 12.68 16.96
N GLU A 394 7.55 13.82 16.38
CA GLU A 394 8.32 14.47 15.31
C GLU A 394 9.71 14.92 15.79
N LYS A 395 9.77 15.54 16.98
CA LYS A 395 10.98 16.10 17.59
C LYS A 395 11.67 15.14 18.58
N SER A 396 11.42 13.83 18.45
CA SER A 396 12.04 12.84 19.33
C SER A 396 13.56 12.79 19.14
N GLU A 397 14.30 12.43 20.20
CA GLU A 397 15.77 12.25 20.14
C GLU A 397 16.19 11.30 19.01
N TRP A 398 15.38 10.30 18.71
CA TRP A 398 15.60 9.36 17.60
C TRP A 398 15.71 10.06 16.24
N SER A 399 14.85 11.05 15.97
CA SER A 399 14.88 11.83 14.73
C SER A 399 16.21 12.57 14.55
N ASN A 400 16.82 12.99 15.67
CA ASN A 400 18.11 13.68 15.68
C ASN A 400 19.28 12.69 15.56
N HIS A 401 19.23 11.54 16.23
CA HIS A 401 20.31 10.53 16.20
C HIS A 401 20.47 9.80 14.87
N VAL A 402 19.37 9.54 14.14
CA VAL A 402 19.45 8.92 12.81
C VAL A 402 20.19 9.80 11.81
N CYS A 403 20.09 11.13 11.94
CA CYS A 403 20.89 12.06 11.14
C CYS A 403 22.38 11.90 11.42
N CYS A 404 22.77 11.79 12.70
CA CYS A 404 24.17 11.68 13.12
C CYS A 404 24.82 10.33 12.77
N MET A 405 24.05 9.24 12.67
CA MET A 405 24.59 7.92 12.30
C MET A 405 24.80 7.75 10.80
N LEU A 406 24.18 8.60 9.97
CA LEU A 406 24.22 8.53 8.51
C LEU A 406 25.03 9.68 7.88
N SER A 407 25.45 10.66 8.67
CA SER A 407 26.43 11.70 8.35
C SER A 407 27.84 11.23 8.64
#